data_AF-A0A1Q6RQQ9-F1
#
_entry.id   AF-A0A1Q6RQQ9-F1
#
_cell.length_a   1.000
_cell.length_b   1.000
_cell.length_c   1.000
_cell.angle_alpha   90.00
_cell.angle_beta   90.00
_cell.angle_gamma   90.00
#
_symmetry.space_group_name_H-M   'P 1'
#
loop_
_entity.id
_entity.type
_entity.pdbx_description
1 polymer ?
#
loop_
_entity_poly.entity_id
_entity_poly.type
_entity_poly.pdbx_seq_one_letter_code
_entity_poly.pdbx_strand_id
1 'polypeptide(L)'
;MRSVKEILANEKFQADKRNDFAFEGLVLIGFLHLPGIKKSLQCVVGVEPDQDGNQWEHVSVKFCGTTNKTPSWEVMCQVKDVFWLPEEEVHQIHPKESEYLHGVGRIYDILHLYRPVGGWKQNPNRGNANE
;
A
#
# COMPACT_ATOMS: atom_id res chain seq x y z
N MET A 1 -2.44 6.09 8.94
CA MET A 1 -1.76 4.77 8.90
C MET A 1 -1.47 4.30 10.32
N ARG A 2 -1.44 2.98 10.56
CA ARG A 2 -0.96 2.38 11.82
C ARG A 2 0.52 2.70 12.04
N SER A 3 0.96 2.74 13.29
CA SER A 3 2.37 2.97 13.61
C SER A 3 3.28 1.82 13.13
N VAL A 4 4.56 2.10 12.90
CA VAL A 4 5.56 1.09 12.54
C VAL A 4 5.56 -0.09 13.52
N LYS A 5 5.42 0.19 14.82
CA LYS A 5 5.34 -0.85 15.87
C LYS A 5 4.13 -1.76 15.70
N GLU A 6 2.96 -1.20 15.37
CA GLU A 6 1.74 -1.99 15.12
C GLU A 6 1.83 -2.80 13.84
N ILE A 7 2.43 -2.25 12.78
CA ILE A 7 2.65 -2.96 11.51
C ILE A 7 3.59 -4.15 11.74
N LEU A 8 4.71 -3.94 12.43
CA LEU A 8 5.68 -5.00 12.74
C LEU A 8 5.13 -6.08 13.69
N ALA A 9 4.12 -5.75 14.50
CA ALA A 9 3.45 -6.69 15.38
C ALA A 9 2.29 -7.45 14.70
N ASN A 10 1.89 -7.06 13.47
CA ASN A 10 0.79 -7.68 12.77
C ASN A 10 1.19 -9.07 12.23
N GLU A 11 0.44 -10.10 12.59
CA GLU A 11 0.71 -11.50 12.20
C GLU A 11 0.72 -11.73 10.67
N LYS A 12 0.03 -10.88 9.91
CA LYS A 12 -0.06 -10.98 8.46
C LYS A 12 1.16 -10.35 7.77
N PHE A 13 1.96 -9.55 8.48
CA PHE A 13 3.10 -8.84 7.92
C PHE A 13 4.43 -9.41 8.43
N GLN A 14 5.34 -9.64 7.50
CA GLN A 14 6.69 -10.11 7.78
C GLN A 14 7.69 -9.16 7.12
N ALA A 15 8.46 -8.42 7.92
CA ALA A 15 9.52 -7.54 7.42
C ALA A 15 10.63 -8.33 6.69
N ASP A 16 11.15 -7.78 5.59
CA ASP A 16 12.27 -8.34 4.85
C ASP A 16 13.62 -7.93 5.47
N LYS A 17 14.04 -8.67 6.50
CA LYS A 17 15.28 -8.41 7.26
C LYS A 17 16.58 -8.49 6.43
N ARG A 18 16.55 -8.95 5.18
CA ARG A 18 17.75 -9.07 4.31
C ARG A 18 17.96 -7.85 3.43
N ASN A 19 16.89 -7.12 3.14
CA ASN A 19 16.91 -5.85 2.41
C ASN A 19 16.46 -4.72 3.34
N ASP A 20 16.90 -4.75 4.60
CA ASP A 20 16.76 -3.66 5.57
C ASP A 20 17.58 -2.43 5.11
N PHE A 21 17.24 -1.88 3.95
CA PHE A 21 17.31 -0.45 3.74
C PHE A 21 16.19 0.14 4.60
N ALA A 22 16.42 0.18 5.92
CA ALA A 22 15.91 1.27 6.71
C ALA A 22 16.59 2.54 6.16
N PHE A 23 16.18 2.97 4.97
CA PHE A 23 16.55 4.26 4.42
C PHE A 23 15.75 5.25 5.25
N GLU A 24 16.36 5.63 6.37
CA GLU A 24 15.95 6.75 7.22
C GLU A 24 14.49 6.71 7.70
N GLY A 25 13.98 5.54 8.10
CA GLY A 25 12.70 5.43 8.82
C GLY A 25 11.43 5.81 8.03
N LEU A 26 11.53 6.01 6.72
CA LEU A 26 10.41 6.47 5.87
C LEU A 26 9.67 5.33 5.15
N VAL A 27 10.32 4.19 4.94
CA VAL A 27 9.79 3.07 4.14
C VAL A 27 10.14 1.71 4.79
N LEU A 28 9.18 0.78 4.80
CA LEU A 28 9.34 -0.62 5.16
C LEU A 28 9.08 -1.51 3.95
N ILE A 29 9.89 -2.55 3.80
CA ILE A 29 9.71 -3.60 2.79
C ILE A 29 9.42 -4.91 3.51
N GLY A 30 8.47 -5.69 2.99
CA GLY A 30 8.12 -6.96 3.59
C GLY A 30 7.21 -7.82 2.74
N PHE A 31 6.66 -8.82 3.39
CA PHE A 31 5.80 -9.83 2.81
C PHE A 31 4.49 -9.90 3.58
N LEU A 32 3.38 -10.03 2.86
CA LEU A 32 2.05 -10.27 3.41
C LEU A 32 1.64 -11.72 3.21
N HIS A 33 1.14 -12.33 4.29
CA HIS A 33 0.54 -13.66 4.30
C HIS A 33 -0.94 -13.51 4.67
N LEU A 34 -1.79 -13.41 3.65
CA LEU A 34 -3.20 -13.09 3.83
C LEU A 34 -4.06 -14.37 3.89
N PRO A 35 -5.05 -14.45 4.82
CA PRO A 35 -6.01 -15.54 4.87
C PRO A 35 -6.67 -15.84 3.52
N GLY A 36 -6.74 -17.11 3.15
CA GLY A 36 -7.34 -17.56 1.89
C GLY A 36 -6.48 -17.33 0.64
N ILE A 37 -5.32 -16.67 0.77
CA ILE A 37 -4.41 -16.40 -0.33
C ILE A 37 -3.19 -17.33 -0.23
N LYS A 38 -3.05 -18.25 -1.18
CA LYS A 38 -1.96 -19.26 -1.17
C LYS A 38 -0.56 -18.67 -1.36
N LYS A 39 -0.45 -17.53 -2.04
CA LYS A 39 0.82 -16.88 -2.34
C LYS A 39 1.02 -15.68 -1.43
N SER A 40 2.24 -15.50 -0.95
CA SER A 40 2.63 -14.27 -0.29
C SER A 40 2.63 -13.10 -1.29
N LEU A 41 2.39 -11.89 -0.77
CA LEU A 41 2.57 -10.66 -1.51
C LEU A 41 3.82 -9.96 -1.03
N GLN A 42 4.61 -9.41 -1.93
CA GLN A 42 5.64 -8.45 -1.56
C GLN A 42 4.99 -7.08 -1.45
N CYS A 43 5.32 -6.33 -0.40
CA CYS A 43 4.83 -4.98 -0.23
C CYS A 43 5.94 -4.00 0.15
N VAL A 44 5.74 -2.76 -0.27
CA VAL A 44 6.50 -1.58 0.15
C VAL A 44 5.49 -0.63 0.78
N VAL A 45 5.75 -0.19 2.00
CA VAL A 45 4.88 0.73 2.75
C VAL A 45 5.72 1.89 3.24
N GLY A 46 5.22 3.11 3.12
CA GLY A 46 5.97 4.26 3.59
C GLY A 46 5.18 5.55 3.58
N VAL A 47 5.86 6.61 4.01
CA VAL A 47 5.39 7.99 3.90
C VAL A 47 6.37 8.75 3.03
N GLU A 48 5.88 9.29 1.91
CA GLU A 48 6.73 9.99 0.93
C GLU A 48 6.19 11.39 0.66
N PRO A 49 7.05 12.42 0.58
CA PRO A 49 6.65 13.74 0.12
C PRO A 49 6.43 13.76 -1.40
N ASP A 50 5.42 14.50 -1.87
CA ASP A 50 5.29 14.88 -3.27
C ASP A 50 6.16 16.10 -3.61
N GLN A 51 6.08 16.56 -4.87
CA GLN A 51 6.84 17.70 -5.38
C GLN A 51 6.49 19.02 -4.67
N ASP A 52 5.31 19.12 -4.08
CA ASP A 52 4.81 20.30 -3.36
C ASP A 52 5.07 20.20 -1.84
N GLY A 53 5.69 19.11 -1.38
CA GLY A 53 5.99 18.85 0.03
C GLY A 53 4.82 18.29 0.83
N ASN A 54 3.70 17.91 0.19
CA ASN A 54 2.64 17.17 0.88
C ASN A 54 3.11 15.74 1.13
N GLN A 55 2.79 15.20 2.30
CA GLN A 55 3.17 13.83 2.64
C GLN A 55 2.05 12.84 2.32
N TRP A 56 2.43 11.70 1.75
CA TRP A 56 1.53 10.65 1.32
C TRP A 56 1.91 9.32 1.98
N GLU A 57 0.98 8.77 2.75
CA GLU A 57 1.01 7.39 3.18
C GLU A 57 0.72 6.50 1.97
N HIS A 58 1.57 5.51 1.72
CA HIS A 58 1.39 4.62 0.58
C HIS A 58 1.71 3.17 0.93
N VAL A 59 1.01 2.26 0.25
CA VAL A 59 1.32 0.83 0.23
C VAL A 59 1.25 0.35 -1.21
N SER A 60 2.36 -0.22 -1.69
CA SER A 60 2.46 -0.86 -2.99
C SER A 60 2.54 -2.38 -2.78
N VAL A 61 1.69 -3.15 -3.44
CA VAL A 61 1.65 -4.62 -3.28
C VAL A 61 1.67 -5.34 -4.62
N LYS A 62 2.37 -6.48 -4.66
CA LYS A 62 2.30 -7.45 -5.76
C LYS A 62 2.46 -8.87 -5.23
N PHE A 63 1.99 -9.87 -5.97
CA PHE A 63 2.29 -11.26 -5.62
C PHE A 63 3.78 -11.56 -5.75
N CYS A 64 4.31 -12.40 -4.85
CA CYS A 64 5.67 -12.91 -4.98
C CYS A 64 5.80 -13.87 -6.18
N GLY A 65 6.91 -13.73 -6.92
CA GLY A 65 7.25 -14.55 -8.08
C GLY A 65 6.88 -13.91 -9.43
N THR A 66 7.12 -14.64 -10.51
CA THR A 66 6.89 -14.21 -11.90
C THR A 66 5.47 -14.54 -12.37
N THR A 67 4.45 -13.99 -11.72
CA THR A 67 3.07 -14.13 -12.22
C THR A 67 2.46 -12.80 -12.58
N ASN A 68 1.92 -12.71 -13.79
CA ASN A 68 1.13 -11.57 -14.28
C ASN A 68 -0.28 -11.57 -13.67
N LYS A 69 -0.37 -11.64 -12.34
CA LYS A 69 -1.65 -11.67 -11.63
C LYS A 69 -1.77 -10.41 -10.79
N THR A 70 -2.77 -9.60 -11.09
CA THR A 70 -3.14 -8.44 -10.29
C THR A 70 -3.83 -8.89 -8.99
N PRO A 71 -3.46 -8.34 -7.82
CA PRO A 71 -4.23 -8.53 -6.59
C PRO A 71 -5.70 -8.15 -6.82
N SER A 72 -6.63 -8.95 -6.28
CA SER A 72 -8.07 -8.66 -6.42
C SER A 72 -8.51 -7.58 -5.43
N TRP A 73 -9.73 -7.06 -5.62
CA TRP A 73 -10.35 -6.13 -4.68
C TRP A 73 -10.34 -6.66 -3.24
N GLU A 74 -10.69 -7.93 -3.03
CA GLU A 74 -10.72 -8.55 -1.69
C GLU A 74 -9.33 -8.61 -1.07
N VAL A 75 -8.28 -8.80 -1.89
CA VAL A 75 -6.90 -8.71 -1.43
C VAL A 75 -6.58 -7.29 -1.00
N MET A 76 -6.99 -6.28 -1.76
CA MET A 76 -6.77 -4.88 -1.42
C MET A 76 -7.50 -4.46 -0.14
N CYS A 77 -8.70 -4.97 0.12
CA CYS A 77 -9.39 -4.78 1.40
C CYS A 77 -8.57 -5.32 2.58
N GLN A 78 -8.03 -6.54 2.45
CA GLN A 78 -7.18 -7.11 3.50
C GLN A 78 -5.86 -6.35 3.68
N VAL A 79 -5.28 -5.85 2.59
CA VAL A 79 -4.09 -4.98 2.63
C VAL A 79 -4.42 -3.69 3.41
N LYS A 80 -5.57 -3.07 3.14
CA LYS A 80 -6.03 -1.88 3.88
C LYS A 80 -6.09 -2.17 5.39
N ASP A 81 -6.69 -3.28 5.78
CA ASP A 81 -6.87 -3.66 7.19
C ASP A 81 -5.53 -3.85 7.95
N VAL A 82 -4.48 -4.24 7.23
CA VAL A 82 -3.13 -4.44 7.81
C VAL A 82 -2.47 -3.10 8.14
N PHE A 83 -2.60 -2.10 7.27
CA PHE A 83 -1.80 -0.86 7.36
C PHE A 83 -2.59 0.36 7.85
N TRP A 84 -3.91 0.37 7.74
CA TRP A 84 -4.76 1.48 8.15
C TRP A 84 -5.83 1.02 9.15
N LEU A 85 -6.44 1.97 9.85
CA LEU A 85 -7.61 1.75 10.68
C LEU A 85 -8.88 1.64 9.82
N PRO A 86 -9.97 1.01 10.31
CA PRO A 86 -11.20 0.83 9.53
C PRO A 86 -11.76 2.14 8.94
N GLU A 87 -11.76 3.22 9.74
CA GLU A 87 -12.28 4.54 9.40
C GLU A 87 -11.31 5.39 8.56
N GLU A 88 -10.09 4.92 8.32
CA GLU A 88 -9.16 5.62 7.45
C GLU A 88 -9.48 5.33 5.98
N GLU A 89 -9.89 6.37 5.28
CA GLU A 89 -10.13 6.34 3.84
C GLU A 89 -8.82 6.29 3.05
N VAL A 90 -8.73 5.36 2.11
CA VAL A 90 -7.55 5.12 1.27
C VAL A 90 -8.03 4.93 -0.16
N HIS A 91 -7.32 5.51 -1.12
CA HIS A 91 -7.67 5.41 -2.53
C HIS A 91 -6.71 4.47 -3.25
N GLN A 92 -7.27 3.65 -4.14
CA GLN A 92 -6.48 2.93 -5.13
C GLN A 92 -6.23 3.87 -6.31
N ILE A 93 -4.96 4.10 -6.63
CA ILE A 93 -4.57 5.01 -7.72
C ILE A 93 -4.15 4.19 -8.92
N HIS A 94 -4.68 4.60 -10.07
CA HIS A 94 -4.20 4.22 -11.39
C HIS A 94 -3.41 5.41 -11.96
N PRO A 95 -2.06 5.36 -11.98
CA PRO A 95 -1.24 6.43 -12.53
C PRO A 95 -1.55 6.73 -14.01
N LYS A 96 -0.99 7.80 -14.56
CA LYS A 96 -0.99 7.98 -16.02
C LYS A 96 -0.18 6.87 -16.67
N GLU A 97 -0.51 6.49 -17.90
CA GLU A 97 0.22 5.45 -18.65
C GLU A 97 1.74 5.67 -18.66
N SER A 98 2.18 6.92 -18.86
CA SER A 98 3.59 7.33 -18.84
C SER A 98 4.27 7.23 -17.47
N GLU A 99 3.50 7.12 -16.40
CA GLU A 99 3.95 7.08 -15.00
C GLU A 99 3.78 5.67 -14.39
N TYR A 100 3.11 4.75 -15.09
CA TYR A 100 3.11 3.35 -14.68
C TYR A 100 4.53 2.78 -14.79
N LEU A 101 5.02 2.18 -13.71
CA LEU A 101 6.28 1.45 -13.68
C LEU A 101 6.21 0.07 -14.40
N HIS A 102 5.14 -0.19 -15.15
CA HIS A 102 4.94 -1.45 -15.87
C HIS A 102 6.11 -1.71 -16.83
N GLY A 103 6.76 -2.87 -16.69
CA GLY A 103 7.85 -3.30 -17.58
C GLY A 103 9.24 -2.85 -17.14
N VAL A 104 9.38 -1.98 -16.13
CA VAL A 104 10.67 -1.72 -15.48
C VAL A 104 11.05 -2.93 -14.64
N GLY A 105 12.14 -3.61 -14.98
CA GLY A 105 12.70 -4.69 -14.16
C GLY A 105 11.79 -5.92 -13.96
N ARG A 106 10.85 -6.20 -14.88
CA ARG A 106 9.81 -7.27 -14.76
C ARG A 106 8.81 -7.05 -13.62
N ILE A 107 8.60 -5.80 -13.24
CA ILE A 107 7.61 -5.42 -12.25
C ILE A 107 6.29 -5.17 -12.99
N TYR A 108 5.33 -6.06 -12.78
CA TYR A 108 3.98 -5.98 -13.33
C TYR A 108 2.98 -6.14 -12.20
N ASP A 109 1.74 -5.67 -12.43
CA ASP A 109 0.60 -5.97 -11.57
C ASP A 109 0.76 -5.49 -10.11
N ILE A 110 1.48 -4.37 -9.92
CA ILE A 110 1.48 -3.68 -8.64
C ILE A 110 0.19 -2.89 -8.52
N LEU A 111 -0.48 -3.06 -7.38
CA LEU A 111 -1.53 -2.14 -6.96
C LEU A 111 -1.00 -1.24 -5.85
N HIS A 112 -1.43 0.02 -5.92
CA HIS A 112 -1.05 1.04 -4.97
C HIS A 112 -2.27 1.57 -4.24
N LEU A 113 -2.11 1.73 -2.93
CA LEU A 113 -3.04 2.40 -2.04
C LEU A 113 -2.37 3.64 -1.49
N TYR A 114 -3.06 4.77 -1.56
CA TYR A 114 -2.55 6.07 -1.10
C TYR A 114 -3.54 6.77 -0.19
N ARG A 115 -3.00 7.52 0.77
CA ARG A 115 -3.74 8.42 1.65
C ARG A 115 -2.85 9.62 2.00
N PRO A 116 -3.33 10.87 1.90
CA PRO A 116 -2.56 12.02 2.37
C PRO A 116 -2.41 11.96 3.89
N VAL A 117 -1.24 12.31 4.40
CA VAL A 117 -1.02 12.43 5.85
C VAL A 117 -1.95 13.50 6.40
N GLY A 118 -2.70 13.16 7.45
CA GLY A 118 -3.77 14.00 8.00
C GLY A 118 -5.16 13.76 7.38
N GLY A 119 -5.26 12.90 6.36
CA GLY A 119 -6.51 12.48 5.74
C GLY A 119 -7.04 13.39 4.63
N TRP A 120 -8.03 12.89 3.90
CA TRP A 120 -8.62 13.59 2.76
C TRP A 120 -9.44 14.80 3.22
N LYS A 121 -9.11 15.98 2.70
CA LYS A 121 -9.89 17.22 2.95
C LYS A 121 -11.25 17.20 2.26
N GLN A 122 -11.35 16.47 1.14
CA GLN A 122 -12.57 16.30 0.36
C GLN A 122 -12.61 14.83 -0.08
N ASN A 123 -13.74 14.15 0.18
CA ASN A 123 -13.95 12.78 -0.25
C ASN A 123 -14.94 12.81 -1.43
N PRO A 124 -14.55 12.38 -2.64
CA PRO A 124 -15.42 12.39 -3.81
C PRO A 124 -16.60 11.40 -3.71
N ASN A 125 -16.51 10.40 -2.83
CA ASN A 125 -17.59 9.44 -2.54
C ASN A 125 -18.55 9.91 -1.44
N ARG A 126 -18.25 11.03 -0.74
CA ARG A 126 -19.26 11.69 0.09
C ARG A 126 -20.21 12.43 -0.83
N GLY A 127 -21.31 11.77 -1.20
CA GLY A 127 -22.53 12.50 -1.57
C GLY A 127 -22.87 13.49 -0.46
N ASN A 128 -23.49 14.63 -0.80
CA ASN A 128 -23.96 15.59 0.20
C ASN A 128 -24.79 14.83 1.24
N ALA A 129 -24.24 14.65 2.45
CA ALA A 129 -24.91 13.96 3.54
C ALA A 129 -25.96 14.86 4.22
N ASN A 130 -26.65 15.69 3.42
CA ASN A 130 -27.70 16.62 3.81
C ASN A 130 -28.81 16.60 2.75
N GLU A 131 -29.48 15.44 2.59
CA GLU A 131 -30.86 15.35 2.10
C GLU A 131 -31.63 14.32 2.93
#